data_AF-A0A7C2PBG0-F1
#
_entry.id   AF-A0A7C2PBG0-F1
#
_cell.length_a   1.000
_cell.length_b   1.000
_cell.length_c   1.000
_cell.angle_alpha   90.00
_cell.angle_beta   90.00
_cell.angle_gamma   90.00
#
_symmetry.space_group_name_H-M   'P 1'
#
loop_
_entity.id
_entity.type
_entity.pdbx_description
1 polymer ?
#
loop_
_entity_poly.entity_id
_entity_poly.type
_entity_poly.pdbx_seq_one_letter_code
_entity_poly.pdbx_strand_id
1 'polypeptide(L)'
;MRMRDALPGRYLTGDDLDEDVTVAIDRVVLEPFRDPKTRSETMKPVMYFQRAKRGLIINRTNWRTVAELYGDESDNWPGKRIVLTSEIVDAYGRRTKAVRIRPVRPAPPQPAVAGRNGSGPVAEAEGSTVLTGQA
;
A
#
# COMPACT_ATOMS: atom_id res chain seq x y z
N MET A 1 3.42 10.65 -24.95
CA MET A 1 3.79 11.27 -23.66
C MET A 1 2.57 11.99 -23.10
N ARG A 2 2.13 11.71 -21.86
CA ARG A 2 1.03 12.45 -21.22
C ARG A 2 1.58 13.63 -20.43
N MET A 3 0.78 14.69 -20.25
CA MET A 3 1.19 15.90 -19.50
C MET A 3 1.71 15.57 -18.08
N ARG A 4 1.10 14.60 -17.40
CA ARG A 4 1.50 14.14 -16.06
C ARG A 4 2.88 13.46 -16.03
N ASP A 5 3.31 12.86 -17.15
CA ASP A 5 4.63 12.22 -17.27
C ASP A 5 5.71 13.28 -17.50
N ALA A 6 5.36 14.36 -18.20
CA ALA A 6 6.25 15.48 -18.49
C ALA A 6 6.41 16.44 -17.30
N LEU A 7 5.34 16.62 -16.51
CA LEU A 7 5.25 17.57 -15.41
C LEU A 7 4.65 16.87 -14.17
N PRO A 8 5.41 15.98 -13.51
CA PRO A 8 4.90 15.26 -12.36
C PRO A 8 4.63 16.24 -11.20
N GLY A 9 3.36 16.33 -10.81
CA GLY A 9 2.95 17.10 -9.63
C GLY A 9 3.49 16.49 -8.34
N ARG A 10 3.56 17.29 -7.28
CA ARG A 10 4.00 16.85 -5.93
C ARG A 10 3.05 15.85 -5.28
N TYR A 11 1.76 15.89 -5.66
CA TYR A 11 0.71 15.12 -5.02
C TYR A 11 0.03 14.15 -5.98
N LEU A 12 -0.35 12.99 -5.47
CA LEU A 12 -1.11 11.98 -6.19
C LEU A 12 -2.52 12.49 -6.54
N THR A 13 -2.95 12.12 -7.73
CA THR A 13 -4.32 12.29 -8.25
C THR A 13 -4.93 10.91 -8.51
N GLY A 14 -6.26 10.82 -8.61
CA GLY A 14 -6.90 9.52 -8.90
C GLY A 14 -6.49 8.96 -10.27
N ASP A 15 -6.03 9.82 -11.17
CA ASP A 15 -5.47 9.47 -12.46
C ASP A 15 -4.11 8.76 -12.39
N ASP A 16 -3.41 8.84 -11.26
CA ASP A 16 -2.09 8.21 -11.05
C ASP A 16 -2.18 6.74 -10.62
N LEU A 17 -3.39 6.24 -10.41
CA LEU A 17 -3.66 4.87 -9.95
C LEU A 17 -4.55 4.19 -10.99
N ASP A 18 -3.95 3.26 -11.73
CA ASP A 18 -4.68 2.38 -12.65
C ASP A 18 -5.23 1.14 -11.92
N GLU A 19 -4.55 0.73 -10.84
CA GLU A 19 -4.91 -0.41 -9.98
C GLU A 19 -4.68 -0.08 -8.49
N ASP A 20 -5.10 -1.01 -7.63
CA ASP A 20 -4.89 -0.91 -6.19
C ASP A 20 -3.40 -1.06 -5.85
N VAL A 21 -2.81 -0.07 -5.17
CA VAL A 21 -1.39 -0.06 -4.82
C VAL A 21 -1.22 -0.08 -3.30
N THR A 22 -0.48 -1.07 -2.79
CA THR A 22 -0.10 -1.11 -1.38
C THR A 22 1.14 -0.25 -1.13
N VAL A 23 1.04 0.69 -0.19
CA VAL A 23 2.14 1.59 0.19
C VAL A 23 2.34 1.56 1.71
N ALA A 24 3.57 1.83 2.15
CA ALA A 24 3.88 2.07 3.56
C ALA A 24 3.93 3.58 3.83
N ILE A 25 3.30 4.02 4.91
CA ILE A 25 3.29 5.42 5.33
C ILE A 25 4.69 5.79 5.85
N ASP A 26 5.23 6.90 5.36
CA ASP A 26 6.48 7.49 5.86
C ASP A 26 6.19 8.49 6.98
N ARG A 27 5.35 9.49 6.70
CA ARG A 27 4.96 10.55 7.65
C ARG A 27 3.70 11.27 7.20
N VAL A 28 3.06 11.96 8.14
CA VAL A 28 2.01 12.95 7.86
C VAL A 28 2.52 14.31 8.31
N VAL A 29 2.43 15.32 7.45
CA VAL A 29 2.86 16.69 7.76
C VAL A 29 1.81 17.69 7.30
N LEU A 30 1.70 18.83 7.99
CA LEU A 30 0.90 19.96 7.51
C LEU A 30 1.73 20.76 6.51
N GLU A 31 1.23 20.92 5.28
CA GLU A 31 1.85 21.77 4.27
C GLU A 31 0.95 22.96 3.90
N PRO A 32 1.54 24.13 3.62
CA PRO A 32 0.77 25.25 3.09
C PRO A 32 0.23 24.93 1.70
N PHE A 33 -1.06 25.16 1.54
CA PHE A 33 -1.77 25.02 0.27
C PHE A 33 -2.43 26.34 -0.08
N ARG A 34 -2.00 26.92 -1.20
CA ARG A 34 -2.61 28.13 -1.76
C ARG A 34 -3.76 27.76 -2.68
N ASP A 35 -4.96 28.23 -2.34
CA ASP A 35 -6.12 28.06 -3.21
C ASP A 35 -5.94 28.92 -4.48
N PRO A 36 -6.00 28.33 -5.68
CA PRO A 36 -5.77 29.08 -6.92
C PRO A 36 -6.90 30.09 -7.22
N LYS A 37 -8.11 29.90 -6.69
CA LYS A 37 -9.25 30.79 -6.90
C LYS A 37 -9.26 31.94 -5.89
N THR A 38 -9.12 31.64 -4.60
CA THR A 38 -9.24 32.67 -3.54
C THR A 38 -7.90 33.31 -3.17
N ARG A 39 -6.78 32.72 -3.61
CA ARG A 39 -5.40 33.07 -3.23
C ARG A 39 -5.10 32.92 -1.73
N SER A 40 -6.05 32.41 -0.94
CA SER A 40 -5.89 32.14 0.48
C SER A 40 -4.95 30.96 0.71
N GLU A 41 -4.19 31.02 1.79
CA GLU A 41 -3.30 29.95 2.23
C GLU A 41 -3.97 29.16 3.35
N THR A 42 -3.95 27.84 3.23
CA THR A 42 -4.53 26.91 4.22
C THR A 42 -3.56 25.78 4.47
N MET A 43 -3.38 25.37 5.73
CA MET A 43 -2.58 24.19 6.04
C MET A 43 -3.40 22.94 5.73
N LYS A 44 -2.83 22.01 4.96
CA LYS A 44 -3.46 20.72 4.65
C LYS A 44 -2.56 19.56 5.08
N PRO A 45 -3.11 18.50 5.66
CA PRO A 45 -2.35 17.29 5.95
C PRO A 45 -1.94 16.59 4.66
N VAL A 46 -0.66 16.24 4.56
CA VAL A 46 -0.07 15.50 3.45
C VAL A 46 0.56 14.22 3.99
N MET A 47 0.12 13.08 3.47
CA MET A 47 0.72 11.77 3.74
C MET A 47 1.81 11.48 2.71
N TYR A 48 3.02 11.22 3.18
CA TYR A 48 4.11 10.71 2.34
C TYR A 48 4.27 9.21 2.55
N PHE A 49 4.81 8.54 1.53
CA PHE A 49 4.97 7.08 1.51
C PHE A 49 6.43 6.70 1.32
N GLN A 50 6.82 5.60 1.95
CA GLN A 50 8.16 5.04 1.78
C GLN A 50 8.37 4.66 0.32
N ARG A 51 9.53 5.03 -0.23
CA ARG A 51 9.92 4.74 -1.63
C ARG A 51 8.99 5.34 -2.70
N ALA A 52 8.14 6.30 -2.34
CA ALA A 52 7.35 7.07 -3.29
C ALA A 52 7.87 8.51 -3.43
N LYS A 53 7.78 9.06 -4.64
CA LYS A 53 8.19 10.45 -4.93
C LYS A 53 7.10 11.49 -4.66
N ARG A 54 5.84 11.05 -4.51
CA ARG A 54 4.65 11.91 -4.41
C ARG A 54 3.89 11.62 -3.12
N GLY A 55 3.36 12.69 -2.51
CA GLY A 55 2.50 12.59 -1.34
C GLY A 55 1.02 12.53 -1.71
N LEU A 56 0.16 12.28 -0.74
CA LEU A 56 -1.29 12.37 -0.85
C LEU A 56 -1.80 13.49 0.04
N ILE A 57 -2.43 14.51 -0.54
CA ILE A 57 -3.21 15.48 0.26
C ILE A 57 -4.37 14.71 0.88
N ILE A 58 -4.38 14.57 2.19
CA ILE A 58 -5.38 13.78 2.90
C ILE A 58 -6.68 14.58 2.96
N ASN A 59 -7.77 13.99 2.47
CA ASN A 59 -9.11 14.50 2.69
C ASN A 59 -9.76 13.81 3.90
N ARG A 60 -10.90 14.34 4.37
CA ARG A 60 -11.61 13.84 5.54
C ARG A 60 -11.98 12.36 5.46
N THR A 61 -12.40 11.88 4.28
CA THR A 61 -12.76 10.47 4.09
C THR A 61 -11.54 9.58 4.27
N ASN A 62 -10.43 9.90 3.61
CA ASN A 62 -9.20 9.13 3.70
C ASN A 62 -8.63 9.17 5.13
N TRP A 63 -8.69 10.32 5.81
CA TRP A 63 -8.30 10.44 7.21
C TRP A 63 -9.09 9.47 8.10
N ARG A 64 -10.42 9.48 8.00
CA ARG A 64 -11.30 8.58 8.77
C ARG A 64 -10.98 7.12 8.51
N THR A 65 -10.75 6.73 7.26
CA THR A 65 -10.39 5.34 6.94
C THR A 65 -9.08 4.92 7.60
N VAL A 66 -8.05 5.77 7.61
CA VAL A 66 -6.79 5.45 8.28
C VAL A 66 -6.97 5.41 9.80
N ALA A 67 -7.78 6.33 10.35
CA ALA A 67 -8.13 6.35 11.77
C ALA A 67 -8.90 5.08 12.21
N GLU A 68 -9.83 4.58 11.38
CA GLU A 68 -10.51 3.29 11.61
C GLU A 68 -9.53 2.12 11.57
N LEU A 69 -8.52 2.19 10.70
CA LEU A 69 -7.51 1.14 10.57
C LEU A 69 -6.44 1.19 11.65
N TYR A 70 -6.02 2.36 12.15
CA TYR A 70 -4.80 2.49 12.98
C TYR A 70 -4.93 3.44 14.19
N GLY A 71 -6.11 4.00 14.44
CA GLY A 71 -6.35 5.04 15.45
C GLY A 71 -6.17 6.46 14.90
N ASP A 72 -6.81 7.43 15.54
CA ASP A 72 -6.90 8.84 15.08
C ASP A 72 -5.66 9.70 15.38
N GLU A 73 -4.56 9.08 15.80
CA GLU A 73 -3.28 9.76 16.04
C GLU A 73 -2.33 9.51 14.86
N SER A 74 -2.16 10.51 14.00
CA SER A 74 -1.36 10.38 12.77
C SER A 74 0.13 10.17 13.02
N ASP A 75 0.63 10.59 14.18
CA ASP A 75 2.03 10.37 14.56
C ASP A 75 2.37 8.88 14.75
N ASN A 76 1.35 8.03 14.94
CA ASN A 76 1.48 6.57 15.06
C ASN A 76 1.33 5.81 13.72
N TRP A 77 1.06 6.52 12.62
CA TRP A 77 0.86 5.91 11.30
C TRP A 77 2.14 5.53 10.52
N PRO A 78 3.31 6.16 10.73
CA PRO A 78 4.55 5.72 10.07
C PRO A 78 4.81 4.21 10.18
N GLY A 79 5.19 3.59 9.06
CA GLY A 79 5.42 2.14 8.95
C GLY A 79 4.15 1.29 8.77
N LYS A 80 2.95 1.82 9.03
CA LYS A 80 1.69 1.15 8.68
C LYS A 80 1.51 1.10 7.16
N ARG A 81 0.81 0.08 6.67
CA ARG A 81 0.57 -0.10 5.22
C ARG A 81 -0.90 0.11 4.89
N ILE A 82 -1.18 0.76 3.77
CA ILE A 82 -2.53 1.01 3.28
C ILE A 82 -2.62 0.66 1.80
N VAL A 83 -3.84 0.43 1.32
CA VAL A 83 -4.12 0.25 -0.12
C VAL A 83 -4.70 1.54 -0.67
N LEU A 84 -4.01 2.15 -1.63
CA LEU A 84 -4.51 3.26 -2.42
C LEU A 84 -5.27 2.74 -3.62
N THR A 85 -6.40 3.36 -3.93
CA THR A 85 -7.22 3.04 -5.11
C THR A 85 -7.75 4.31 -5.76
N SER A 86 -8.26 4.18 -6.99
CA SER A 86 -8.92 5.25 -7.73
C SER A 86 -10.41 5.02 -7.81
N GLU A 87 -11.21 6.00 -7.35
CA GLU A 87 -12.67 5.95 -7.45
C GLU A 87 -13.21 7.18 -8.17
N ILE A 88 -14.23 6.98 -9.01
CA ILE A 88 -14.97 8.08 -9.62
C ILE A 88 -15.90 8.67 -8.56
N VAL A 89 -15.72 9.96 -8.27
CA VAL A 89 -16.54 10.69 -7.30
C VAL A 89 -17.08 11.96 -7.93
N ASP A 90 -18.26 12.39 -7.49
CA ASP A 90 -18.80 13.71 -7.79
C ASP A 90 -18.17 14.72 -6.81
N ALA A 91 -17.30 15.58 -7.32
CA ALA A 91 -16.62 16.61 -6.54
C ALA A 91 -16.56 17.93 -7.33
N TYR A 92 -16.81 19.05 -6.64
CA TYR A 92 -16.81 20.37 -7.26
C TYR A 92 -17.72 20.50 -8.49
N GLY A 93 -18.88 19.81 -8.47
CA GLY A 93 -19.86 19.83 -9.55
C GLY A 93 -19.47 19.02 -10.79
N ARG A 94 -18.46 18.15 -10.72
CA ARG A 94 -18.03 17.28 -11.82
C ARG A 94 -17.65 15.88 -11.34
N ARG A 95 -17.78 14.88 -12.21
CA ARG A 95 -17.20 13.55 -12.00
C ARG A 95 -15.68 13.60 -12.20
N THR A 96 -14.93 13.14 -11.20
CA THR A 96 -13.47 13.10 -11.24
C THR A 96 -12.96 11.83 -10.58
N LYS A 97 -11.81 11.32 -11.03
CA LYS A 97 -11.09 10.28 -10.29
C LYS A 97 -10.46 10.88 -9.03
N ALA A 98 -10.68 10.25 -7.89
CA ALA A 98 -10.09 10.63 -6.61
C ALA A 98 -9.32 9.46 -6.00
N VAL A 99 -8.20 9.76 -5.34
CA VAL A 99 -7.47 8.76 -4.56
C VAL A 99 -8.24 8.43 -3.28
N ARG A 100 -8.51 7.14 -3.07
CA ARG A 100 -9.15 6.59 -1.88
C ARG A 100 -8.25 5.60 -1.19
N ILE A 101 -8.50 5.38 0.09
CA ILE A 101 -7.85 4.36 0.90
C ILE A 101 -8.87 3.24 1.11
N ARG A 102 -8.51 2.00 0.81
CA ARG A 102 -9.40 0.86 1.10
C ARG A 102 -9.45 0.64 2.62
N PRO A 103 -10.61 0.31 3.21
CA PRO A 103 -10.76 0.01 4.63
C PRO A 103 -10.29 -1.42 4.97
N VAL A 104 -9.10 -1.79 4.50
CA VAL A 104 -8.49 -3.10 4.73
C VAL A 104 -7.01 -2.93 5.06
N ARG A 105 -6.56 -3.62 6.12
CA ARG A 105 -5.12 -3.71 6.43
C ARG A 105 -4.48 -4.72 5.48
N PRO A 106 -3.48 -4.35 4.66
CA PRO A 106 -2.78 -5.29 3.80
C PRO A 106 -2.12 -6.40 4.63
N ALA A 107 -2.19 -7.65 4.17
CA ALA A 107 -1.44 -8.76 4.78
C ALA A 107 0.07 -8.43 4.76
N PRO A 108 0.84 -8.78 5.81
CA PRO A 108 2.31 -8.68 5.80
C PRO A 108 2.88 -9.25 4.49
N PRO A 109 3.96 -8.67 3.92
CA PRO A 109 4.63 -9.34 2.81
C PRO A 109 5.00 -10.72 3.33
N GLN A 110 4.42 -11.77 2.75
CA GLN A 110 4.78 -13.12 3.14
C GLN A 110 6.27 -13.25 2.82
N PRO A 111 7.13 -13.70 3.76
CA PRO A 111 8.50 -14.01 3.43
C PRO A 111 8.43 -14.98 2.26
N ALA A 112 9.05 -14.63 1.13
CA ALA A 112 9.18 -15.55 0.02
C ALA A 112 9.71 -16.85 0.62
N VAL A 113 8.93 -17.93 0.54
CA VAL A 113 9.39 -19.25 0.92
C VAL A 113 10.63 -19.51 0.08
N ALA A 114 11.81 -19.34 0.67
CA ALA A 114 13.05 -19.77 0.08
C ALA A 114 12.85 -21.25 -0.21
N GLY A 115 12.78 -21.59 -1.51
CA GLY A 115 12.55 -22.95 -1.97
C GLY A 115 13.48 -23.87 -1.20
N ARG A 116 12.89 -24.73 -0.37
CA ARG A 116 13.62 -25.80 0.29
C ARG A 116 14.14 -26.70 -0.82
N ASN A 117 15.46 -26.73 -0.96
CA ASN A 117 16.17 -27.66 -1.82
C ASN A 117 15.62 -29.08 -1.60
N GLY A 118 14.91 -29.59 -2.60
CA GLY A 118 14.56 -31.00 -2.70
C GLY A 118 15.80 -31.79 -3.10
N SER A 119 16.67 -32.06 -2.14
CA SER A 119 17.61 -33.18 -2.20
C SER A 119 17.27 -34.08 -1.03
N GLY A 120 16.20 -34.85 -1.21
CA GLY A 120 15.83 -35.90 -0.28
C GLY A 120 16.93 -36.96 -0.25
N PRO A 121 17.25 -37.55 0.92
CA PRO A 121 18.11 -38.70 0.98
C PRO A 121 17.41 -39.88 0.30
N VAL A 122 18.07 -40.52 -0.65
CA VAL A 122 17.72 -41.87 -1.11
C VAL A 122 17.88 -42.83 0.06
N ALA A 123 16.76 -43.23 0.65
CA ALA A 123 16.67 -44.36 1.56
C ALA A 123 16.26 -45.57 0.72
N GLU A 124 17.22 -46.41 0.34
CA GLU A 124 16.96 -47.79 -0.06
C GLU A 124 17.36 -48.70 1.10
N ALA A 125 16.35 -49.23 1.80
CA ALA A 125 16.53 -50.27 2.79
C ALA A 125 15.28 -51.14 2.80
N GLU A 126 15.24 -52.18 1.97
CA GLU A 126 14.47 -53.42 2.13
C GLU A 126 15.21 -54.53 1.32
N GLY A 127 15.40 -55.77 1.77
CA GLY A 127 14.85 -56.45 2.91
C GLY A 127 15.71 -57.65 3.34
N SER A 128 15.64 -57.93 4.64
CA SER A 128 16.07 -59.17 5.26
C SER A 128 14.83 -60.03 5.48
N THR A 129 14.79 -61.24 4.91
CA THR A 129 14.09 -62.43 5.43
C THR A 129 14.41 -63.60 4.52
N VAL A 130 15.13 -64.61 5.04
CA VAL A 130 14.64 -66.00 5.07
C VAL A 130 15.44 -66.78 6.11
N LEU A 131 14.78 -67.02 7.25
CA LEU A 131 15.02 -68.15 8.13
C LEU A 131 14.45 -69.39 7.43
N THR A 132 15.26 -70.42 7.22
CA THR A 132 14.77 -71.80 7.20
C THR A 132 15.87 -72.66 7.79
N GLY A 133 15.65 -73.12 9.02
CA GLY A 133 16.40 -74.24 9.57
C GLY A 133 15.80 -75.54 9.09
N GLN A 134 16.62 -76.56 8.91
CA GLN A 134 16.33 -77.89 9.41
C GLN A 134 17.62 -78.71 9.54
N ALA A 135 17.60 -79.53 10.59
CA ALA A 135 18.58 -80.53 10.96
C ALA A 135 18.50 -81.78 10.08
#